data_AF-A0A914YI01-F1
#
_entry.id   AF-A0A914YI01-F1
#
_cell.length_a   1.000
_cell.length_b   1.000
_cell.length_c   1.000
_cell.angle_alpha   90.00
_cell.angle_beta   90.00
_cell.angle_gamma   90.00
#
_symmetry.space_group_name_H-M   'P 1'
#
loop_
_entity.id
_entity.type
_entity.pdbx_description
1 polymer ?
#
loop_
_entity_poly.entity_id
_entity_poly.type
_entity_poly.pdbx_seq_one_letter_code
_entity_poly.pdbx_strand_id
1 'polypeptide(L)'
;MELFIVIAVYHKFCIGFHGNRLRIQCRLVREYLRRNQLATYLQSSLTKKQEHLRKLIKSASKREKKLEKAIISKANIHGPNMRQYYGILDGLGVARNAWFGNFNGNQARKVMTKTEKFDQLEAANASPRIRHLITSIKKLGNLQNYTAAKFLTEQQIEDVKALTEDFVKHMVENLGETNVTPKAHFILHLQEHAEIYKTLGLLSEQAIEALHALVNLIYSRASFFNKEDRDAWVMKYIFRQNIIKDMSKEE
;
A
#
# COMPACT_ATOMS: atom_id res chain seq x y z
N MET A 1 -43.27 11.04 -18.17
CA MET A 1 -44.52 11.70 -17.75
C MET A 1 -44.30 12.93 -16.87
N GLU A 2 -43.26 12.97 -16.03
CA GLU A 2 -43.01 14.13 -15.13
C GLU A 2 -42.66 15.46 -15.84
N LEU A 3 -42.01 15.43 -17.01
CA LEU A 3 -41.67 16.65 -17.76
C LEU A 3 -42.91 17.41 -18.30
N PHE A 4 -43.97 16.68 -18.62
CA PHE A 4 -45.23 17.27 -19.12
C PHE A 4 -46.04 17.92 -17.98
N ILE A 5 -45.94 17.40 -16.76
CA ILE A 5 -46.62 17.95 -15.58
C ILE A 5 -45.98 19.29 -15.19
N VAL A 6 -44.65 19.42 -15.27
CA VAL A 6 -43.96 20.68 -14.97
C VAL A 6 -44.29 21.78 -16.00
N ILE A 7 -44.41 21.43 -17.28
CA ILE A 7 -44.78 22.39 -18.34
C ILE A 7 -46.25 22.83 -18.21
N ALA A 8 -47.16 21.90 -17.88
CA ALA A 8 -48.58 22.19 -17.69
C ALA A 8 -48.86 23.05 -16.45
N VAL A 9 -48.13 22.82 -15.35
CA VAL A 9 -48.22 23.65 -14.13
C VAL A 9 -47.68 25.07 -14.37
N TYR A 10 -46.63 25.22 -15.20
CA TYR A 10 -46.12 26.54 -15.57
C TYR A 10 -47.06 27.32 -16.51
N HIS A 11 -47.74 26.65 -17.44
CA HIS A 11 -48.62 27.35 -18.40
C HIS A 11 -49.85 27.97 -17.73
N LYS A 12 -50.33 27.39 -16.60
CA LYS A 12 -51.40 27.98 -15.77
C LYS A 12 -50.91 29.13 -14.88
N PHE A 13 -49.62 29.17 -14.52
CA PHE A 13 -49.04 30.24 -13.69
C PHE A 13 -48.69 31.50 -14.50
N CYS A 14 -48.51 31.40 -15.82
CA CYS A 14 -48.08 32.50 -16.69
C CYS A 14 -49.18 33.49 -17.12
N ILE A 15 -50.47 33.22 -16.88
CA ILE A 15 -51.57 34.06 -17.37
C ILE A 15 -51.88 35.26 -16.43
N GLY A 16 -51.30 35.32 -15.23
CA GLY A 16 -51.75 36.24 -14.17
C GLY A 16 -50.82 37.38 -13.70
N PHE A 17 -49.63 37.62 -14.25
CA PHE A 17 -48.70 38.60 -13.66
C PHE A 17 -47.93 39.47 -14.66
N HIS A 18 -47.92 40.78 -14.42
CA HIS A 18 -47.32 41.81 -15.28
C HIS A 18 -45.80 41.70 -15.53
N GLY A 19 -45.43 41.77 -16.81
CA GLY A 19 -44.29 42.53 -17.36
C GLY A 19 -42.85 42.04 -17.09
N ASN A 20 -42.35 42.15 -15.85
CA ASN A 20 -40.91 42.07 -15.56
C ASN A 20 -40.46 40.82 -14.79
N ARG A 21 -41.33 40.19 -13.97
CA ARG A 21 -40.99 38.93 -13.27
C ARG A 21 -40.95 37.70 -14.19
N LEU A 22 -41.78 37.68 -15.24
CA LEU A 22 -41.82 36.59 -16.24
C LEU A 22 -40.51 36.45 -17.02
N ARG A 23 -39.83 37.56 -17.38
CA ARG A 23 -38.52 37.52 -18.07
C ARG A 23 -37.43 36.87 -17.21
N ILE A 24 -37.43 37.10 -15.90
CA ILE A 24 -36.43 36.56 -14.96
C ILE A 24 -36.65 35.05 -14.76
N GLN A 25 -37.90 34.61 -14.58
CA GLN A 25 -38.23 33.17 -14.49
C GLN A 25 -37.88 32.42 -15.78
N CYS A 26 -38.12 33.03 -16.95
CA CYS A 26 -37.79 32.42 -18.25
C CYS A 26 -36.26 32.25 -18.47
N ARG A 27 -35.44 33.13 -17.86
CA ARG A 27 -33.97 33.05 -17.92
C ARG A 27 -33.43 31.97 -16.96
N LEU A 28 -33.93 31.93 -15.73
CA LEU A 28 -33.55 30.91 -14.74
C LEU A 28 -33.90 29.49 -15.20
N VAL A 29 -35.08 29.30 -15.78
CA VAL A 29 -35.48 28.00 -16.36
C VAL A 29 -34.58 27.61 -17.53
N ARG A 30 -34.21 28.56 -18.41
CA ARG A 30 -33.25 28.31 -19.50
C ARG A 30 -31.86 27.95 -19.01
N GLU A 31 -31.36 28.62 -17.98
CA GLU A 31 -30.06 28.27 -17.37
C GLU A 31 -30.10 26.90 -16.69
N TYR A 32 -31.18 26.58 -15.98
CA TYR A 32 -31.37 25.26 -15.37
C TYR A 32 -31.40 24.15 -16.42
N LEU A 33 -32.14 24.34 -17.51
CA LEU A 33 -32.18 23.39 -18.63
C LEU A 33 -30.81 23.23 -19.30
N ARG A 34 -30.08 24.33 -19.54
CA ARG A 34 -28.71 24.26 -20.08
C ARG A 34 -27.73 23.55 -19.15
N ARG A 35 -27.78 23.83 -17.84
CA ARG A 35 -26.93 23.17 -16.84
C ARG A 35 -27.24 21.67 -16.77
N ASN A 36 -28.51 21.29 -16.81
CA ASN A 36 -28.89 19.88 -16.85
C ASN A 36 -28.42 19.20 -18.13
N GLN A 37 -28.60 19.81 -19.31
CA GLN A 37 -28.07 19.27 -20.57
C GLN A 37 -26.55 19.10 -20.54
N LEU A 38 -25.82 20.09 -19.99
CA LEU A 38 -24.37 20.01 -19.80
C LEU A 38 -23.99 18.90 -18.83
N ALA A 39 -24.71 18.75 -17.72
CA ALA A 39 -24.49 17.69 -16.74
C ALA A 39 -24.70 16.30 -17.36
N THR A 40 -25.76 16.10 -18.15
CA THR A 40 -26.00 14.84 -18.86
C THR A 40 -24.90 14.54 -19.87
N TYR A 41 -24.45 15.56 -20.61
CA TYR A 41 -23.33 15.43 -21.54
C TYR A 41 -22.03 15.05 -20.82
N LEU A 42 -21.68 15.74 -19.74
CA LEU A 42 -20.50 15.45 -18.93
C LEU A 42 -20.55 14.05 -18.33
N GLN A 43 -21.71 13.63 -17.81
CA GLN A 43 -21.93 12.29 -17.28
C GLN A 43 -21.69 11.23 -18.37
N SER A 44 -22.22 11.44 -19.57
CA SER A 44 -22.03 10.53 -20.72
C SER A 44 -20.57 10.45 -21.19
N SER A 45 -19.83 11.56 -21.11
CA SER A 45 -18.41 11.62 -21.46
C SER A 45 -17.54 10.90 -20.42
N LEU A 46 -17.86 11.08 -19.14
CA LEU A 46 -17.22 10.40 -18.01
C LEU A 46 -17.43 8.88 -18.07
N THR A 47 -18.65 8.41 -18.32
CA THR A 47 -18.92 6.98 -18.42
C THR A 47 -18.18 6.34 -19.60
N LYS A 48 -18.14 7.00 -20.76
CA LYS A 48 -17.33 6.55 -21.91
C LYS A 48 -15.83 6.45 -21.57
N LYS A 49 -15.28 7.45 -20.89
CA LYS A 49 -13.87 7.43 -20.43
C LYS A 49 -13.62 6.30 -19.42
N GLN A 50 -14.52 6.10 -18.47
CA GLN A 50 -14.43 5.00 -17.49
C GLN A 50 -14.45 3.63 -18.18
N GLU A 51 -15.32 3.44 -19.18
CA GLU A 51 -15.39 2.18 -19.92
C GLU A 51 -14.14 1.94 -20.76
N HIS A 52 -13.60 2.98 -21.39
CA HIS A 52 -12.34 2.91 -22.12
C HIS A 52 -11.17 2.53 -21.21
N LEU A 53 -11.06 3.16 -20.03
CA LEU A 53 -10.04 2.82 -19.02
C LEU A 53 -10.20 1.37 -18.53
N ARG A 54 -11.43 0.90 -18.30
CA ARG A 54 -11.69 -0.51 -17.94
C ARG A 54 -11.20 -1.48 -19.02
N LYS A 55 -11.40 -1.16 -20.30
CA LYS A 55 -10.90 -1.97 -21.42
C LYS A 55 -9.38 -2.00 -21.47
N LEU A 56 -8.71 -0.87 -21.25
CA LEU A 56 -7.25 -0.79 -21.16
C LEU A 56 -6.67 -1.57 -19.98
N ILE A 57 -7.29 -1.47 -18.79
CA ILE A 57 -6.88 -2.26 -17.62
C ILE A 57 -7.01 -3.77 -17.91
N LYS A 58 -8.11 -4.18 -18.54
CA LYS A 58 -8.35 -5.58 -18.89
C LYS A 58 -7.35 -6.11 -19.92
N SER A 59 -6.97 -5.30 -20.92
CA SER A 59 -5.98 -5.68 -21.92
C SER A 59 -4.56 -5.71 -21.34
N ALA A 60 -4.21 -4.76 -20.48
CA ALA A 60 -2.95 -4.75 -19.73
C ALA A 60 -2.82 -5.97 -18.82
N SER A 61 -3.86 -6.30 -18.04
CA SER A 61 -3.87 -7.48 -17.17
C SER A 61 -3.73 -8.80 -17.97
N LYS A 62 -4.34 -8.90 -19.16
CA LYS A 62 -4.14 -10.06 -20.05
C LYS A 62 -2.70 -10.16 -20.57
N ARG A 63 -2.10 -9.05 -20.98
CA ARG A 63 -0.70 -9.01 -21.44
C ARG A 63 0.26 -9.38 -20.31
N GLU A 64 0.01 -8.87 -19.11
CA GLU A 64 0.75 -9.18 -17.90
C GLU A 64 0.74 -10.68 -17.61
N LYS A 65 -0.44 -11.31 -17.55
CA LYS A 65 -0.55 -12.77 -17.35
C LYS A 65 0.19 -13.59 -18.43
N LYS A 66 0.22 -13.09 -19.66
CA LYS A 66 0.93 -13.76 -20.77
C LYS A 66 2.45 -13.63 -20.61
N LEU A 67 2.94 -12.46 -20.22
CA LEU A 67 4.35 -12.21 -19.91
C LEU A 67 4.80 -13.00 -18.68
N GLU A 68 3.98 -13.06 -17.64
CA GLU A 68 4.20 -13.86 -16.43
C GLU A 68 4.42 -15.33 -16.79
N LYS A 69 3.51 -15.92 -17.58
CA LYS A 69 3.66 -17.30 -18.09
C LYS A 69 4.93 -17.49 -18.94
N ALA A 70 5.26 -16.52 -19.80
CA ALA A 70 6.41 -16.61 -20.69
C ALA A 70 7.76 -16.55 -19.94
N ILE A 71 7.86 -15.72 -18.91
CA ILE A 71 9.06 -15.64 -18.07
C ILE A 71 9.12 -16.86 -17.14
N ILE A 72 8.00 -17.36 -16.61
CA ILE A 72 7.96 -18.63 -15.84
C ILE A 72 8.53 -19.77 -16.70
N SER A 73 8.15 -19.84 -17.98
CA SER A 73 8.70 -20.84 -18.91
C SER A 73 10.16 -20.61 -19.29
N LYS A 74 10.66 -19.37 -19.28
CA LYS A 74 12.05 -19.04 -19.62
C LYS A 74 13.02 -19.16 -18.43
N ALA A 75 12.55 -18.96 -17.21
CA ALA A 75 13.39 -18.93 -16.02
C ALA A 75 13.75 -20.32 -15.46
N ASN A 76 13.46 -21.41 -16.18
CA ASN A 76 13.74 -22.79 -15.74
C ASN A 76 13.13 -23.12 -14.35
N ILE A 77 12.03 -22.43 -13.99
CA ILE A 77 11.30 -22.62 -12.73
C ILE A 77 10.34 -23.81 -12.90
N HIS A 78 10.88 -25.00 -13.15
CA HIS A 78 10.06 -26.20 -13.44
C HIS A 78 9.95 -27.18 -12.28
N GLY A 79 10.73 -27.00 -11.20
CA GLY A 79 10.67 -27.87 -10.03
C GLY A 79 9.34 -27.77 -9.26
N PRO A 80 8.79 -28.89 -8.77
CA PRO A 80 7.56 -28.92 -7.97
C PRO A 80 7.65 -28.00 -6.74
N ASN A 81 8.84 -27.86 -6.16
CA ASN A 81 9.10 -27.06 -4.95
C ASN A 81 8.91 -25.58 -5.21
N MET A 82 9.36 -25.08 -6.37
CA MET A 82 9.17 -23.68 -6.73
C MET A 82 7.70 -23.37 -7.00
N ARG A 83 6.94 -24.30 -7.60
CA ARG A 83 5.49 -24.10 -7.78
C ARG A 83 4.75 -24.03 -6.45
N GLN A 84 5.09 -24.90 -5.51
CA GLN A 84 4.51 -24.86 -4.16
C GLN A 84 4.88 -23.55 -3.45
N TYR A 85 6.13 -23.11 -3.55
CA TYR A 85 6.60 -21.86 -2.97
C TYR A 85 5.84 -20.66 -3.52
N TYR A 86 5.72 -20.54 -4.84
CA TYR A 86 4.92 -19.47 -5.45
C TYR A 86 3.43 -19.59 -5.14
N GLY A 87 2.88 -20.80 -5.01
CA GLY A 87 1.51 -21.02 -4.57
C GLY A 87 1.25 -20.49 -3.16
N ILE A 88 2.19 -20.70 -2.23
CA ILE A 88 2.11 -20.13 -0.87
C ILE A 88 2.17 -18.61 -0.92
N LEU A 89 3.10 -18.05 -1.69
CA LEU A 89 3.22 -16.59 -1.86
C LEU A 89 1.97 -15.97 -2.51
N ASP A 90 1.32 -16.68 -3.45
CA ASP A 90 0.07 -16.23 -4.06
C ASP A 90 -1.08 -16.27 -3.05
N GLY A 91 -1.17 -17.33 -2.26
CA GLY A 91 -2.09 -17.45 -1.12
C GLY A 91 -1.83 -16.44 0.01
N LEU A 92 -0.71 -15.73 -0.01
CA LEU A 92 -0.39 -14.60 0.87
C LEU A 92 -0.66 -13.23 0.21
N GLY A 93 -0.94 -13.22 -1.10
CA GLY A 93 -1.12 -12.01 -1.91
C GLY A 93 0.19 -11.27 -2.21
N VAL A 94 1.31 -11.98 -2.28
CA VAL A 94 2.66 -11.40 -2.49
C VAL A 94 3.40 -11.93 -3.73
N ALA A 95 2.82 -12.90 -4.46
CA ALA A 95 3.48 -13.61 -5.57
C ALA A 95 4.08 -12.70 -6.65
N ARG A 96 3.32 -11.70 -7.11
CA ARG A 96 3.76 -10.79 -8.19
C ARG A 96 5.04 -10.03 -7.85
N ASN A 97 5.20 -9.67 -6.59
CA ASN A 97 6.33 -8.89 -6.09
C ASN A 97 7.51 -9.78 -5.71
N ALA A 98 7.24 -10.97 -5.17
CA ALA A 98 8.24 -11.98 -4.88
C ALA A 98 9.03 -12.39 -6.13
N TRP A 99 8.38 -12.41 -7.28
CA TRP A 99 8.98 -12.84 -8.54
C TRP A 99 10.04 -11.87 -9.09
N PHE A 100 9.95 -10.60 -8.72
CA PHE A 100 10.98 -9.58 -8.98
C PHE A 100 11.93 -9.38 -7.79
N GLY A 101 11.78 -10.17 -6.72
CA GLY A 101 12.52 -9.97 -5.46
C GLY A 101 12.16 -8.68 -4.71
N ASN A 102 11.05 -8.02 -5.07
CA ASN A 102 10.71 -6.68 -4.61
C ASN A 102 9.53 -6.72 -3.62
N PHE A 103 9.77 -7.18 -2.41
CA PHE A 103 8.77 -7.09 -1.34
C PHE A 103 8.73 -5.67 -0.74
N ASN A 104 7.54 -5.10 -0.58
CA ASN A 104 7.37 -3.95 0.32
C ASN A 104 7.29 -4.41 1.78
N GLY A 105 7.41 -3.48 2.74
CA GLY A 105 7.44 -3.81 4.18
C GLY A 105 6.22 -4.63 4.65
N ASN A 106 5.02 -4.32 4.16
CA ASN A 106 3.79 -5.05 4.51
C ASN A 106 3.79 -6.48 3.96
N GLN A 107 4.32 -6.67 2.75
CA GLN A 107 4.41 -7.99 2.13
C GLN A 107 5.48 -8.84 2.80
N ALA A 108 6.65 -8.25 3.09
CA ALA A 108 7.70 -8.91 3.85
C ALA A 108 7.18 -9.37 5.22
N ARG A 109 6.46 -8.48 5.92
CA ARG A 109 5.79 -8.82 7.18
C ARG A 109 4.85 -10.01 7.02
N LYS A 110 3.97 -10.03 6.02
CA LYS A 110 3.06 -11.16 5.79
C LYS A 110 3.78 -12.49 5.60
N VAL A 111 4.90 -12.50 4.88
CA VAL A 111 5.72 -13.69 4.68
C VAL A 111 6.32 -14.18 6.00
N MET A 112 6.86 -13.25 6.80
CA MET A 112 7.53 -13.57 8.05
C MET A 112 6.57 -13.89 9.21
N THR A 113 5.34 -13.37 9.20
CA THR A 113 4.35 -13.65 10.26
C THR A 113 3.52 -14.91 9.99
N LYS A 114 3.37 -15.31 8.71
CA LYS A 114 2.56 -16.48 8.32
C LYS A 114 3.43 -17.67 7.93
N THR A 115 4.43 -17.92 8.75
CA THR A 115 5.47 -18.94 8.51
C THR A 115 4.92 -20.36 8.48
N GLU A 116 3.81 -20.62 9.15
CA GLU A 116 3.13 -21.92 9.18
C GLU A 116 2.72 -22.40 7.78
N LYS A 117 2.47 -21.47 6.86
CA LYS A 117 2.17 -21.82 5.47
C LYS A 117 3.35 -22.46 4.75
N PHE A 118 4.58 -22.19 5.21
CA PHE A 118 5.79 -22.77 4.65
C PHE A 118 6.07 -24.17 5.21
N ASP A 119 5.43 -24.61 6.31
CA ASP A 119 5.61 -25.96 6.86
C ASP A 119 5.16 -27.04 5.85
N GLN A 120 4.22 -26.69 4.97
CA GLN A 120 3.79 -27.56 3.86
C GLN A 120 4.91 -27.80 2.83
N LEU A 121 5.83 -26.85 2.64
CA LEU A 121 7.00 -27.03 1.79
C LEU A 121 8.00 -27.98 2.42
N GLU A 122 8.20 -27.90 3.74
CA GLU A 122 9.06 -28.83 4.47
C GLU A 122 8.48 -30.25 4.44
N ALA A 123 7.18 -30.39 4.71
CA ALA A 123 6.51 -31.69 4.68
C ALA A 123 6.54 -32.33 3.29
N ALA A 124 6.42 -31.53 2.23
CA ALA A 124 6.53 -32.01 0.85
C ALA A 124 7.98 -32.28 0.42
N ASN A 125 8.96 -31.69 1.10
CA ASN A 125 10.38 -31.80 0.76
C ASN A 125 11.25 -31.95 2.00
N ALA A 126 11.60 -33.19 2.32
CA ALA A 126 12.48 -33.55 3.44
C ALA A 126 13.96 -33.18 3.23
N SER A 127 14.24 -32.00 2.65
CA SER A 127 15.59 -31.47 2.51
C SER A 127 16.00 -30.70 3.78
N PRO A 128 17.14 -31.02 4.41
CA PRO A 128 17.68 -30.23 5.53
C PRO A 128 17.79 -28.75 5.17
N ARG A 129 18.21 -28.43 3.94
CA ARG A 129 18.35 -27.06 3.45
C ARG A 129 17.03 -26.28 3.49
N ILE A 130 15.93 -26.91 3.06
CA ILE A 130 14.59 -26.29 3.08
C ILE A 130 14.14 -26.04 4.51
N ARG A 131 14.39 -26.99 5.43
CA ARG A 131 14.12 -26.81 6.85
C ARG A 131 14.90 -25.63 7.44
N HIS A 132 16.20 -25.53 7.15
CA HIS A 132 17.02 -24.41 7.62
C HIS A 132 16.49 -23.08 7.07
N LEU A 133 16.14 -23.00 5.78
CA LEU A 133 15.53 -21.81 5.18
C LEU A 133 14.22 -21.40 5.86
N ILE A 134 13.29 -22.34 6.06
CA ILE A 134 12.00 -22.06 6.70
C ILE A 134 12.22 -21.61 8.15
N THR A 135 13.17 -22.22 8.84
CA THR A 135 13.52 -21.83 10.21
C THR A 135 14.11 -20.43 10.24
N SER A 136 14.99 -20.06 9.31
CA SER A 136 15.51 -18.69 9.18
C SER A 136 14.38 -17.67 9.00
N ILE A 137 13.37 -17.96 8.17
CA ILE A 137 12.20 -17.08 7.97
C ILE A 137 11.40 -16.93 9.28
N LYS A 138 11.21 -18.03 10.03
CA LYS A 138 10.55 -18.01 11.35
C LYS A 138 11.31 -17.14 12.36
N LYS A 139 12.64 -17.28 12.43
CA LYS A 139 13.46 -16.47 13.35
C LYS A 139 13.44 -14.99 12.99
N LEU A 140 13.46 -14.65 11.71
CA LEU A 140 13.24 -13.26 11.26
C LEU A 140 11.86 -12.71 11.65
N GLY A 141 10.80 -13.52 11.51
CA GLY A 141 9.47 -13.15 11.97
C GLY A 141 9.40 -12.89 13.48
N ASN A 142 10.13 -13.66 14.27
CA ASN A 142 10.22 -13.44 15.72
C ASN A 142 11.02 -12.16 16.04
N LEU A 143 12.16 -11.94 15.38
CA LEU A 143 12.97 -10.71 15.54
C LEU A 143 12.15 -9.46 15.21
N GLN A 144 11.25 -9.53 14.23
CA GLN A 144 10.38 -8.40 13.86
C GLN A 144 9.51 -7.90 15.03
N ASN A 145 9.19 -8.74 16.01
CA ASN A 145 8.39 -8.31 17.16
C ASN A 145 9.14 -7.29 18.05
N TYR A 146 10.46 -7.24 17.95
CA TYR A 146 11.32 -6.33 18.71
C TYR A 146 11.64 -5.03 17.95
N THR A 147 11.26 -4.91 16.67
CA THR A 147 11.53 -3.72 15.84
C THR A 147 10.48 -2.62 15.97
N ALA A 148 9.58 -2.72 16.97
CA ALA A 148 8.65 -1.65 17.26
C ALA A 148 9.40 -0.39 17.75
N ALA A 149 8.85 0.79 17.48
CA ALA A 149 9.43 2.07 17.90
C ALA A 149 9.25 2.29 19.41
N LYS A 150 10.03 1.56 20.21
CA LYS A 150 10.06 1.62 21.68
C LYS A 150 11.44 1.21 22.20
N PHE A 151 11.70 1.51 23.47
CA PHE A 151 12.85 0.94 24.18
C PHE A 151 12.61 -0.54 24.51
N LEU A 152 13.69 -1.30 24.48
CA LEU A 152 13.74 -2.71 24.86
C LEU A 152 14.11 -2.83 26.33
N THR A 153 13.53 -3.82 27.01
CA THR A 153 13.98 -4.22 28.34
C THR A 153 15.25 -5.08 28.25
N GLU A 154 15.99 -5.22 29.35
CA GLU A 154 17.18 -6.09 29.37
C GLU A 154 16.84 -7.54 28.95
N GLN A 155 15.70 -8.08 29.40
CA GLN A 155 15.24 -9.39 28.96
C GLN A 155 14.99 -9.44 27.44
N GLN A 156 14.42 -8.39 26.86
CA GLN A 156 14.17 -8.32 25.42
C GLN A 156 15.47 -8.22 24.61
N ILE A 157 16.53 -7.63 25.18
CA ILE A 157 17.85 -7.55 24.55
C ILE A 157 18.47 -8.95 24.51
N GLU A 158 18.41 -9.69 25.62
CA GLU A 158 18.85 -11.10 25.64
C GLU A 158 18.05 -11.97 24.66
N ASP A 159 16.73 -11.76 24.56
CA ASP A 159 15.91 -12.47 23.57
C ASP A 159 16.35 -12.16 22.12
N VAL A 160 16.64 -10.88 21.82
CA VAL A 160 17.13 -10.44 20.50
C VAL A 160 18.46 -11.12 20.18
N LYS A 161 19.38 -11.19 21.15
CA LYS A 161 20.67 -11.84 21.01
C LYS A 161 20.51 -13.33 20.67
N ALA A 162 19.75 -14.06 21.49
CA ALA A 162 19.48 -15.48 21.27
C ALA A 162 18.80 -15.75 19.91
N LEU A 163 17.84 -14.90 19.51
CA LEU A 163 17.16 -15.01 18.21
C LEU A 163 18.09 -14.72 17.03
N THR A 164 19.03 -13.79 17.20
CA THR A 164 20.00 -13.41 16.17
C THR A 164 20.99 -14.55 15.98
N GLU A 165 21.58 -15.08 17.05
CA GLU A 165 22.49 -16.23 17.00
C GLU A 165 21.84 -17.45 16.31
N ASP A 166 20.60 -17.76 16.67
CA ASP A 166 19.87 -18.89 16.08
C ASP A 166 19.52 -18.64 14.61
N PHE A 167 19.15 -17.41 14.24
CA PHE A 167 18.97 -17.03 12.84
C PHE A 167 20.25 -17.25 12.02
N VAL A 168 21.39 -16.80 12.55
CA VAL A 168 22.70 -16.92 11.88
C VAL A 168 23.08 -18.37 11.66
N LYS A 169 22.93 -19.21 12.70
CA LYS A 169 23.18 -20.65 12.61
C LYS A 169 22.38 -21.27 11.46
N HIS A 170 21.08 -21.01 11.40
CA HIS A 170 20.23 -21.56 10.33
C HIS A 170 20.54 -20.98 8.95
N MET A 171 20.98 -19.72 8.87
CA MET A 171 21.38 -19.09 7.62
C MET A 171 22.66 -19.70 7.04
N VAL A 172 23.68 -19.95 7.87
CA VAL A 172 24.96 -20.56 7.44
C VAL A 172 24.72 -21.94 6.83
N GLU A 173 23.91 -22.77 7.49
CA GLU A 173 23.55 -24.12 7.04
C GLU A 173 22.78 -24.14 5.70
N ASN A 174 22.09 -23.05 5.35
CA ASN A 174 21.32 -22.94 4.11
C ASN A 174 22.08 -22.23 2.97
N LEU A 175 22.91 -21.25 3.29
CA LEU A 175 23.56 -20.40 2.30
C LEU A 175 24.85 -21.02 1.73
N GLY A 176 25.55 -21.90 2.46
CA GLY A 176 26.85 -22.43 2.00
C GLY A 176 27.83 -21.30 1.65
N GLU A 177 28.46 -21.35 0.48
CA GLU A 177 29.40 -20.32 -0.01
C GLU A 177 28.75 -19.09 -0.67
N THR A 178 27.42 -18.92 -0.56
CA THR A 178 26.75 -17.78 -1.22
C THR A 178 27.02 -16.45 -0.51
N ASN A 179 27.15 -15.39 -1.33
CA ASN A 179 27.33 -14.03 -0.84
C ASN A 179 26.13 -13.55 -0.01
N VAL A 180 26.40 -13.02 1.18
CA VAL A 180 25.40 -12.43 2.07
C VAL A 180 25.10 -11.00 1.59
N THR A 181 23.81 -10.65 1.50
CA THR A 181 23.43 -9.27 1.17
C THR A 181 23.81 -8.32 2.31
N PRO A 182 24.13 -7.03 2.05
CA PRO A 182 24.43 -6.07 3.10
C PRO A 182 23.34 -5.99 4.19
N LYS A 183 22.05 -6.07 3.79
CA LYS A 183 20.94 -6.11 4.74
C LYS A 183 20.94 -7.35 5.63
N ALA A 184 21.23 -8.52 5.06
CA ALA A 184 21.36 -9.75 5.86
C ALA A 184 22.59 -9.70 6.78
N HIS A 185 23.68 -9.05 6.36
CA HIS A 185 24.85 -8.82 7.20
C HIS A 185 24.54 -7.87 8.38
N PHE A 186 23.74 -6.83 8.18
CA PHE A 186 23.32 -5.95 9.28
C PHE A 186 22.52 -6.67 10.38
N ILE A 187 21.84 -7.77 10.04
CA ILE A 187 21.11 -8.57 11.04
C ILE A 187 22.08 -9.17 12.07
N LEU A 188 23.32 -9.47 11.67
CA LEU A 188 24.37 -9.94 12.57
C LEU A 188 24.72 -8.90 13.64
N HIS A 189 24.54 -7.62 13.32
CA HIS A 189 24.88 -6.48 14.19
C HIS A 189 23.70 -5.99 15.03
N LEU A 190 22.55 -6.69 15.01
CA LEU A 190 21.36 -6.26 15.75
C LEU A 190 21.54 -6.38 17.26
N GLN A 191 22.32 -7.37 17.72
CA GLN A 191 22.58 -7.55 19.15
C GLN A 191 23.34 -6.35 19.71
N GLU A 192 24.42 -5.91 19.05
CA GLU A 192 25.23 -4.75 19.46
C GLU A 192 24.39 -3.47 19.38
N HIS A 193 23.57 -3.34 18.34
CA HIS A 193 22.66 -2.21 18.22
C HIS A 193 21.64 -2.17 19.38
N ALA A 194 21.05 -3.31 19.73
CA ALA A 194 20.11 -3.42 20.84
C ALA A 194 20.80 -3.15 22.19
N GLU A 195 22.03 -3.61 22.39
CA GLU A 195 22.81 -3.38 23.61
C GLU A 195 23.16 -1.89 23.79
N ILE A 196 23.61 -1.21 22.74
CA ILE A 196 24.04 0.19 22.80
C ILE A 196 22.84 1.15 22.85
N TYR A 197 21.88 0.99 21.93
CA TYR A 197 20.79 1.97 21.76
C TYR A 197 19.50 1.59 22.49
N LYS A 198 19.44 0.38 23.07
CA LYS A 198 18.27 -0.14 23.79
C LYS A 198 16.98 -0.09 22.97
N THR A 199 17.08 -0.15 21.64
CA THR A 199 15.96 -0.13 20.69
C THR A 199 16.41 -0.66 19.34
N LEU A 200 15.48 -1.22 18.55
CA LEU A 200 15.70 -1.56 17.14
C LEU A 200 14.81 -0.72 16.19
N GLY A 201 13.83 0.01 16.73
CA GLY A 201 12.76 0.63 15.94
C GLY A 201 12.66 2.15 16.07
N LEU A 202 13.14 2.74 17.16
CA LEU A 202 13.03 4.20 17.38
C LEU A 202 13.84 5.00 16.36
N LEU A 203 14.99 4.48 15.96
CA LEU A 203 15.87 5.10 14.96
C LEU A 203 15.50 4.70 13.52
N SER A 204 14.38 4.00 13.33
CA SER A 204 13.97 3.55 12.00
C SER A 204 13.39 4.66 11.15
N GLU A 205 13.58 4.56 9.84
CA GLU A 205 13.00 5.46 8.85
C GLU A 205 11.47 5.33 8.73
N GLN A 206 10.83 4.39 9.44
CA GLN A 206 9.39 4.13 9.36
C GLN A 206 8.56 5.38 9.71
N ALA A 207 9.02 6.20 10.65
CA ALA A 207 8.35 7.45 10.99
C ALA A 207 8.41 8.46 9.82
N ILE A 208 9.54 8.51 9.11
CA ILE A 208 9.73 9.36 7.92
C ILE A 208 8.87 8.84 6.76
N GLU A 209 8.81 7.52 6.54
CA GLU A 209 7.94 6.92 5.53
C GLU A 209 6.45 7.22 5.78
N ALA A 210 6.01 7.16 7.04
CA ALA A 210 4.65 7.55 7.42
C ALA A 210 4.39 9.04 7.15
N LEU A 211 5.38 9.90 7.43
CA LEU A 211 5.30 11.33 7.11
C LEU A 211 5.22 11.56 5.60
N HIS A 212 5.99 10.84 4.78
CA HIS A 212 5.92 10.93 3.32
C HIS A 212 4.50 10.62 2.79
N ALA A 213 3.81 9.62 3.35
CA ALA A 213 2.43 9.33 2.96
C ALA A 213 1.48 10.50 3.28
N LEU A 214 1.64 11.11 4.46
CA LEU A 214 0.88 12.29 4.86
C LEU A 214 1.18 13.49 3.94
N VAL A 215 2.45 13.75 3.66
CA VAL A 215 2.90 14.80 2.73
C VAL A 215 2.23 14.62 1.38
N ASN A 216 2.27 13.43 0.78
CA ASN A 216 1.64 13.16 -0.52
C ASN A 216 0.13 13.43 -0.53
N LEU A 217 -0.57 13.06 0.55
CA LEU A 217 -1.99 13.34 0.70
C LEU A 217 -2.27 14.85 0.73
N ILE A 218 -1.49 15.60 1.52
CA ILE A 218 -1.60 17.05 1.64
C ILE A 218 -1.30 17.73 0.30
N TYR A 219 -0.22 17.31 -0.38
CA TYR A 219 0.14 17.78 -1.72
C TYR A 219 -0.98 17.58 -2.73
N SER A 220 -1.64 16.40 -2.72
CA SER A 220 -2.79 16.14 -3.59
C SER A 220 -3.97 17.07 -3.30
N ARG A 221 -4.23 17.36 -2.02
CA ARG A 221 -5.31 18.28 -1.60
C ARG A 221 -4.99 19.73 -1.95
N ALA A 222 -3.71 20.10 -1.91
CA ALA A 222 -3.19 21.43 -2.23
C ALA A 222 -2.81 21.58 -3.72
N SER A 223 -3.29 20.69 -4.59
CA SER A 223 -2.92 20.65 -6.01
C SER A 223 -3.34 21.88 -6.81
N PHE A 224 -4.26 22.69 -6.28
CA PHE A 224 -4.74 23.92 -6.89
C PHE A 224 -3.82 25.14 -6.66
N PHE A 225 -2.87 25.05 -5.73
CA PHE A 225 -1.84 26.07 -5.54
C PHE A 225 -0.70 25.93 -6.56
N ASN A 226 0.00 27.03 -6.85
CA ASN A 226 1.29 26.95 -7.51
C ASN A 226 2.31 26.22 -6.62
N LYS A 227 3.48 25.85 -7.17
CA LYS A 227 4.46 25.03 -6.45
C LYS A 227 4.92 25.68 -5.13
N GLU A 228 5.28 26.96 -5.16
CA GLU A 228 5.83 27.66 -3.99
C GLU A 228 4.79 27.80 -2.87
N ASP A 229 3.56 28.20 -3.21
CA ASP A 229 2.46 28.32 -2.25
C ASP A 229 2.05 26.95 -1.69
N ARG A 230 2.09 25.92 -2.53
CA ARG A 230 1.79 24.54 -2.12
C ARG A 230 2.81 24.03 -1.12
N ASP A 231 4.10 24.20 -1.40
CA ASP A 231 5.19 23.75 -0.53
C ASP A 231 5.09 24.50 0.83
N ALA A 232 4.89 25.82 0.81
CA ALA A 232 4.69 26.61 2.01
C ALA A 232 3.45 26.18 2.82
N TRP A 233 2.34 25.87 2.14
CA TRP A 233 1.12 25.41 2.79
C TRP A 233 1.27 24.02 3.42
N VAL A 234 1.92 23.09 2.71
CA VAL A 234 2.21 21.74 3.21
C VAL A 234 3.06 21.81 4.48
N MET A 235 4.13 22.62 4.46
CA MET A 235 5.00 22.79 5.64
C MET A 235 4.22 23.39 6.81
N LYS A 236 3.44 24.46 6.60
CA LYS A 236 2.59 25.06 7.63
C LYS A 236 1.60 24.05 8.21
N TYR A 237 1.00 23.20 7.37
CA TYR A 237 0.07 22.18 7.82
C TYR A 237 0.75 21.14 8.73
N ILE A 238 1.92 20.63 8.32
CA ILE A 238 2.68 19.63 9.09
C ILE A 238 3.08 20.18 10.46
N PHE A 239 3.64 21.39 10.51
CA PHE A 239 4.05 22.01 11.78
C PHE A 239 2.86 22.23 12.74
N ARG A 240 1.68 22.61 12.22
CA ARG A 240 0.48 22.80 13.05
C ARG A 240 -0.10 21.50 13.59
N GLN A 241 0.00 20.40 12.84
CA GLN A 241 -0.47 19.09 13.30
C GLN A 241 0.32 18.54 14.48
N ASN A 242 1.62 18.83 14.55
CA ASN A 242 2.46 18.43 15.68
C ASN A 242 2.05 19.16 16.97
N ILE A 243 1.82 20.48 16.90
CA ILE A 243 1.41 21.29 18.07
C ILE A 243 0.11 20.78 18.72
N ILE A 244 -0.89 20.39 17.91
CA ILE A 244 -2.19 19.95 18.44
C ILE A 244 -2.09 18.59 19.14
N LYS A 245 -1.22 17.68 18.66
CA LYS A 245 -1.05 16.34 19.25
C LYS A 245 -0.24 16.34 20.53
N ASP A 246 0.66 17.30 20.68
CA ASP A 246 1.47 17.44 21.90
C ASP A 246 0.63 18.05 23.03
N MET A 247 -0.27 19.00 22.72
CA MET A 247 -1.20 19.57 23.72
C MET A 247 -2.36 18.64 24.10
N SER A 248 -2.61 17.57 23.35
CA SER A 248 -3.70 16.60 23.63
C SER A 248 -3.27 15.40 24.46
N LYS A 249 -2.04 15.40 25.02
CA LYS A 249 -1.48 14.29 25.82
C LYS A 249 -1.26 14.65 27.30
N GLU A 250 -1.79 15.77 27.76
CA GLU A 250 -1.69 16.23 29.16
C GLU A 250 -2.90 15.84 30.05
N GLU A 251 -3.58 14.73 29.77
CA GLU A 251 -4.58 14.11 30.67
C GLU A 251 -4.18 12.67 31.04
#